data_AF-A0A1M4UT58-F1
#
_entry.id   AF-A0A1M4UT58-F1
#
_cell.length_a   1.000
_cell.length_b   1.000
_cell.length_c   1.000
_cell.angle_alpha   90.00
_cell.angle_beta   90.00
_cell.angle_gamma   90.00
#
_symmetry.space_group_name_H-M   'P 1'
#
loop_
_entity.id
_entity.type
_entity.pdbx_description
1 polymer ?
#
loop_
_entity_poly.entity_id
_entity_poly.type
_entity_poly.pdbx_seq_one_letter_code
_entity_poly.pdbx_strand_id
1 'polypeptide(L)'
;MLTHTMTYKQMQEEFFYDMNNLLLPHLIKVYDKRAKRAILKTTKFPIIFNPVYYTSKRQNRWIIMYYAIDKKLAHDASCVILLTVNTPEGVYVYRKDMGSFDMLITVYPPHFFSRYRSRQLKDNSLTTEEVIIQFFKNNFDGIIARRDNIAESALREGYALGEVLSREYNLTMMKTFITSKMLREDQSLGIIWQNMDQDEINFLKRSGNKKLIEKVNDNIQRARIQLEIKAMTPTLQQEDIKKP
;
A
#
# COMPACT_ATOMS: atom_id res chain seq x y z
N MET A 1 12.83 10.04 18.70
CA MET A 1 12.86 10.13 17.23
C MET A 1 13.22 8.76 16.68
N LEU A 2 12.42 8.26 15.75
CA LEU A 2 12.70 7.01 15.05
C LEU A 2 13.90 7.20 14.11
N THR A 3 14.82 6.23 14.11
CA THR A 3 15.99 6.24 13.24
C THR A 3 16.09 4.92 12.48
N HIS A 4 16.79 4.94 11.33
CA HIS A 4 16.99 3.76 10.49
C HIS A 4 17.93 2.71 11.10
N THR A 5 18.64 3.05 12.19
CA THR A 5 19.57 2.17 12.90
C THR A 5 18.91 1.36 14.03
N MET A 6 17.64 1.65 14.34
CA MET A 6 16.89 0.91 15.36
C MET A 6 16.61 -0.53 14.93
N THR A 7 16.62 -1.44 15.89
CA THR A 7 16.06 -2.79 15.70
C THR A 7 14.56 -2.73 15.38
N TYR A 8 14.01 -3.79 14.81
CA TYR A 8 12.57 -3.84 14.49
C TYR A 8 11.67 -3.66 15.72
N LYS A 9 12.08 -4.19 16.88
CA LYS A 9 11.39 -3.98 18.15
C LYS A 9 11.38 -2.50 18.54
N GLN A 10 12.55 -1.87 18.59
CA GLN A 10 12.68 -0.45 18.97
C GLN A 10 11.91 0.47 18.01
N MET A 11 11.96 0.17 16.71
CA MET A 11 11.18 0.87 15.69
C MET A 11 9.68 0.79 15.99
N GLN A 12 9.17 -0.42 16.25
CA GLN A 12 7.76 -0.63 16.54
C GLN A 12 7.35 0.12 17.83
N GLU A 13 8.13 -0.02 18.90
CA GLU A 13 7.89 0.64 20.18
C GLU A 13 7.88 2.18 20.04
N GLU A 14 8.87 2.75 19.36
CA GLU A 14 8.93 4.19 19.10
C GLU A 14 7.74 4.67 18.25
N PHE A 15 7.43 3.96 17.15
CA PHE A 15 6.34 4.31 16.25
C PHE A 15 5.00 4.32 17.00
N PHE A 16 4.68 3.25 17.72
CA PHE A 16 3.40 3.14 18.43
C PHE A 16 3.33 4.00 19.68
N TYR A 17 4.44 4.21 20.39
CA TYR A 17 4.47 5.17 21.49
C TYR A 17 4.14 6.58 20.99
N ASP A 18 4.82 7.03 19.93
CA ASP A 18 4.62 8.37 19.39
C ASP A 18 3.23 8.53 18.77
N MET A 19 2.77 7.52 18.03
CA MET A 19 1.43 7.47 17.45
C MET A 19 0.34 7.55 18.52
N ASN A 20 0.36 6.67 19.51
CA ASN A 20 -0.74 6.55 20.48
C ASN A 20 -0.73 7.67 21.52
N ASN A 21 0.44 8.11 21.98
CA ASN A 21 0.53 9.05 23.09
C ASN A 21 0.64 10.51 22.65
N LEU A 22 1.10 10.79 21.43
CA LEU A 22 1.37 12.17 20.97
C LEU A 22 0.52 12.55 19.75
N LEU A 23 0.49 11.70 18.72
CA LEU A 23 -0.26 11.97 17.49
C LEU A 23 -1.76 11.80 17.68
N LEU A 24 -2.23 10.66 18.20
CA LEU A 24 -3.66 10.34 18.28
C LEU A 24 -4.46 11.37 19.11
N PRO A 25 -3.98 11.85 20.28
CA PRO A 25 -4.66 12.93 21.02
C PRO A 25 -4.74 14.24 20.23
N HIS A 26 -3.77 14.52 19.35
CA HIS A 26 -3.81 15.67 18.44
C HIS A 26 -4.85 15.47 17.33
N LEU A 27 -4.87 14.29 16.69
CA LEU A 27 -5.84 13.95 15.64
C LEU A 27 -7.29 14.08 16.11
N ILE A 28 -7.60 13.56 17.30
CA ILE A 28 -8.95 13.63 17.89
C ILE A 28 -9.42 15.09 18.04
N LYS A 29 -8.52 16.00 18.42
CA LYS A 29 -8.84 17.44 18.57
C LYS A 29 -8.99 18.16 17.22
N VAL A 30 -8.19 17.79 16.22
CA VAL A 30 -8.10 18.52 14.95
C VAL A 30 -9.11 18.05 13.91
N TYR A 31 -9.53 16.78 13.93
CA TYR A 31 -10.42 16.20 12.91
C TYR A 31 -11.81 16.88 12.83
N ASP A 32 -12.28 17.39 13.96
CA ASP A 32 -13.69 17.24 14.36
C ASP A 32 -14.71 18.23 13.76
N LYS A 33 -14.37 19.11 12.80
CA LYS A 33 -15.40 20.00 12.18
C LYS A 33 -15.33 20.19 10.67
N ARG A 34 -14.14 20.42 10.11
CA ARG A 34 -14.01 20.74 8.68
C ARG A 34 -14.09 19.50 7.79
N ALA A 35 -13.40 18.42 8.16
CA ALA A 35 -13.41 17.17 7.40
C ALA A 35 -14.82 16.55 7.36
N LYS A 36 -15.46 16.38 8.52
CA LYS A 36 -16.85 15.89 8.61
C LYS A 36 -17.83 16.68 7.75
N ARG A 37 -17.82 18.01 7.85
CA ARG A 37 -18.71 18.87 7.02
C ARG A 37 -18.42 18.71 5.53
N ALA A 38 -17.15 18.61 5.13
CA ALA A 38 -16.77 18.39 3.74
C ALA A 38 -17.28 17.03 3.22
N ILE A 39 -17.14 15.96 4.02
CA ILE A 39 -17.63 14.61 3.68
C ILE A 39 -19.16 14.60 3.49
N LEU A 40 -19.91 15.20 4.42
CA LEU A 40 -21.37 15.21 4.36
C LEU A 40 -21.91 15.99 3.15
N LYS A 41 -21.21 17.05 2.74
CA LYS A 41 -21.59 17.91 1.62
C LYS A 41 -21.19 17.36 0.25
N THR A 42 -20.19 16.48 0.17
CA THR A 42 -19.81 15.95 -1.13
C THR A 42 -20.84 14.98 -1.69
N THR A 43 -20.91 14.91 -3.01
CA THR A 43 -21.64 13.90 -3.77
C THR A 43 -20.71 12.95 -4.50
N LYS A 44 -19.40 13.26 -4.57
CA LYS A 44 -18.38 12.46 -5.26
C LYS A 44 -17.41 11.89 -4.24
N PHE A 45 -17.18 10.59 -4.35
CA PHE A 45 -16.25 9.81 -3.54
C PHE A 45 -15.32 8.99 -4.44
N PRO A 46 -14.11 8.61 -3.97
CA PRO A 46 -13.54 8.96 -2.67
C PRO A 46 -13.11 10.43 -2.57
N ILE A 47 -13.10 10.99 -1.37
CA ILE A 47 -12.41 12.24 -1.06
C ILE A 47 -11.11 11.92 -0.35
N ILE A 48 -10.04 12.56 -0.79
CA ILE A 48 -8.74 12.55 -0.12
C ILE A 48 -8.40 13.98 0.19
N PHE A 49 -8.17 14.27 1.47
CA PHE A 49 -7.87 15.61 1.92
C PHE A 49 -6.41 15.97 1.66
N ASN A 50 -6.13 17.28 1.68
CA ASN A 50 -4.74 17.73 1.70
C ASN A 50 -4.04 17.25 2.98
N PRO A 51 -2.74 16.94 2.89
CA PRO A 51 -2.00 16.44 4.03
C PRO A 51 -1.97 17.47 5.17
N VAL A 52 -2.05 16.96 6.39
CA VAL A 52 -1.78 17.70 7.62
C VAL A 52 -0.42 17.26 8.13
N TYR A 53 0.41 18.23 8.50
CA TYR A 53 1.75 17.97 9.01
C TYR A 53 1.77 18.12 10.52
N TYR A 54 2.43 17.19 11.20
CA TYR A 54 2.59 17.21 12.64
C TYR A 54 4.00 16.78 13.03
N THR A 55 4.67 17.58 13.86
CA THR A 55 5.93 17.20 14.48
C THR A 55 5.70 16.90 15.94
N SER A 56 5.97 15.67 16.36
CA SER A 56 5.77 15.25 17.74
C SER A 56 6.81 15.85 18.67
N LYS A 57 6.55 15.81 19.99
CA LYS A 57 7.54 16.19 21.01
C LYS A 57 8.83 15.35 20.96
N ARG A 58 8.80 14.17 20.34
CA ARG A 58 9.98 13.31 20.12
C ARG A 58 10.67 13.58 18.77
N GLN A 59 10.32 14.68 18.10
CA GLN A 59 10.86 15.13 16.81
C GLN A 59 10.51 14.21 15.62
N ASN A 60 9.50 13.37 15.77
CA ASN A 60 8.99 12.53 14.69
C ASN A 60 8.10 13.37 13.76
N ARG A 61 8.34 13.29 12.44
CA ARG A 61 7.63 14.07 11.40
C ARG A 61 6.53 13.23 10.75
N TRP A 62 5.29 13.57 11.07
CA TRP A 62 4.11 12.91 10.56
C TRP A 62 3.45 13.70 9.43
N ILE A 63 3.03 12.97 8.41
CA ILE A 63 2.12 13.42 7.36
C ILE A 63 0.83 12.62 7.51
N ILE A 64 -0.30 13.31 7.66
CA ILE A 64 -1.61 12.72 7.91
C ILE A 64 -2.49 13.02 6.70
N MET A 65 -3.04 11.99 6.08
CA MET A 65 -3.97 12.13 4.96
C MET A 65 -5.30 11.51 5.31
N TYR A 66 -6.26 12.36 5.66
CA TYR A 66 -7.64 11.93 5.84
C TYR A 66 -8.24 11.51 4.50
N TYR A 67 -9.11 10.51 4.54
CA TYR A 67 -9.88 10.10 3.39
C TYR A 67 -11.27 9.65 3.81
N ALA A 68 -12.21 9.72 2.87
CA ALA A 68 -13.53 9.12 3.00
C ALA A 68 -13.89 8.45 1.68
N ILE A 69 -14.31 7.19 1.73
CA ILE A 69 -14.77 6.42 0.56
C ILE A 69 -16.29 6.47 0.41
N ASP A 70 -17.02 6.85 1.46
CA ASP A 70 -18.44 7.11 1.44
C ASP A 70 -18.83 8.08 2.58
N LYS A 71 -20.12 8.41 2.66
CA LYS A 71 -20.67 9.31 3.69
C LYS A 71 -20.68 8.70 5.09
N LYS A 72 -20.64 7.37 5.24
CA LYS A 72 -20.72 6.70 6.54
C LYS A 72 -19.47 7.00 7.37
N LEU A 73 -18.32 7.16 6.70
CA LEU A 73 -17.07 7.58 7.33
C LEU A 73 -17.05 9.06 7.76
N ALA A 74 -18.13 9.83 7.62
CA ALA A 74 -18.16 11.22 8.09
C ALA A 74 -17.93 11.37 9.60
N HIS A 75 -18.20 10.32 10.37
CA HIS A 75 -17.97 10.25 11.80
C HIS A 75 -16.68 9.53 12.17
N ASP A 76 -16.03 8.89 11.19
CA ASP A 76 -14.81 8.13 11.39
C ASP A 76 -13.62 8.98 10.94
N ALA A 77 -12.62 9.13 11.80
CA ALA A 77 -11.38 9.85 11.48
C ALA A 77 -10.42 9.00 10.63
N SER A 78 -10.95 8.34 9.58
CA SER A 78 -10.16 7.48 8.70
C SER A 78 -9.05 8.29 8.04
N CYS A 79 -7.82 7.83 8.24
CA CYS A 79 -6.65 8.45 7.66
C CYS A 79 -5.53 7.44 7.44
N VAL A 80 -4.66 7.77 6.51
CA VAL A 80 -3.34 7.18 6.39
C VAL A 80 -2.37 8.08 7.14
N ILE A 81 -1.58 7.51 8.05
CA ILE A 81 -0.50 8.22 8.73
C ILE A 81 0.84 7.76 8.19
N LEU A 82 1.71 8.72 7.91
CA LEU A 82 3.05 8.50 7.39
C LEU A 82 4.05 9.13 8.35
N LEU A 83 4.95 8.34 8.91
CA LEU A 83 6.13 8.85 9.58
C LEU A 83 7.29 8.91 8.57
N THR A 84 7.88 10.08 8.43
CA THR A 84 9.03 10.31 7.53
C THR A 84 10.33 10.31 8.32
N VAL A 85 11.33 9.57 7.83
CA VAL A 85 12.67 9.47 8.43
C VAL A 85 13.71 9.80 7.37
N ASN A 86 14.43 10.90 7.59
CA ASN A 86 15.52 11.31 6.72
C ASN A 86 16.77 10.48 7.03
N THR A 87 17.36 9.89 6.00
CA THR A 87 18.65 9.19 6.06
C THR A 87 19.58 9.73 4.96
N PRO A 88 20.88 9.41 4.98
CA PRO A 88 21.79 9.77 3.90
C PRO A 88 21.36 9.23 2.51
N GLU A 89 20.61 8.12 2.48
CA GLU A 89 20.10 7.49 1.25
C GLU A 89 18.82 8.16 0.73
N GLY A 90 18.15 8.97 1.55
CA GLY A 90 16.90 9.65 1.24
C GLY A 90 15.84 9.48 2.33
N VAL A 91 14.57 9.64 1.94
CA VAL A 91 13.44 9.60 2.87
C VAL A 91 12.83 8.19 2.92
N TYR A 92 12.89 7.56 4.09
CA TYR A 92 12.09 6.37 4.40
C TYR A 92 10.71 6.81 4.91
N VAL A 93 9.68 6.09 4.50
CA VAL A 93 8.30 6.34 4.93
C VAL A 93 7.72 5.12 5.61
N TYR A 94 7.24 5.30 6.84
CA TYR A 94 6.54 4.28 7.61
C TYR A 94 5.05 4.60 7.60
N ARG A 95 4.27 3.79 6.90
CA ARG A 95 2.83 3.92 6.75
C ARG A 95 2.11 3.03 7.76
N LYS A 96 1.05 3.59 8.35
CA LYS A 96 -0.03 2.82 8.98
C LYS A 96 -1.39 3.41 8.59
N ASP A 97 -2.37 2.54 8.38
CA ASP A 97 -3.76 2.94 8.16
C ASP A 97 -4.51 3.00 9.51
N MET A 98 -5.19 4.12 9.76
CA MET A 98 -6.00 4.34 10.95
C MET A 98 -7.41 3.82 10.70
N GLY A 99 -7.86 2.91 11.56
CA GLY A 99 -9.12 2.17 11.41
C GLY A 99 -8.93 0.70 11.02
N SER A 100 -7.70 0.25 10.72
CA SER A 100 -7.38 -1.18 10.67
C SER A 100 -7.14 -1.72 12.09
N PHE A 101 -7.67 -2.91 12.37
CA PHE A 101 -7.39 -3.63 13.62
C PHE A 101 -5.97 -4.25 13.64
N ASP A 102 -5.27 -4.26 12.50
CA ASP A 102 -3.91 -4.78 12.45
C ASP A 102 -2.87 -3.74 12.92
N MET A 103 -1.77 -4.23 13.46
CA MET A 103 -0.61 -3.41 13.83
C MET A 103 0.40 -3.33 12.68
N LEU A 104 -0.05 -3.48 11.44
CA LEU A 104 0.83 -3.53 10.27
C LEU A 104 1.46 -2.16 10.03
N ILE A 105 2.79 -2.15 10.02
CA ILE A 105 3.60 -1.02 9.57
C ILE A 105 4.20 -1.41 8.22
N THR A 106 3.94 -0.58 7.20
CA THR A 106 4.52 -0.76 5.87
C THR A 106 5.59 0.30 5.63
N VAL A 107 6.81 -0.14 5.37
CA VAL A 107 7.97 0.71 5.12
C VAL A 107 8.20 0.86 3.63
N TYR A 108 8.43 2.08 3.18
CA TYR A 108 8.79 2.41 1.81
C TYR A 108 10.16 3.08 1.81
N PRO A 109 11.19 2.45 1.23
CA PRO A 109 12.52 3.02 1.11
C PRO A 109 12.58 4.12 0.03
N PRO A 110 13.61 4.98 0.02
CA PRO A 110 13.72 6.11 -0.92
C PRO A 110 13.66 5.68 -2.40
N HIS A 111 14.27 4.54 -2.71
CA HIS A 111 14.29 4.02 -4.08
C HIS A 111 12.91 3.60 -4.58
N PHE A 112 11.97 3.24 -3.69
CA PHE A 112 10.59 2.93 -4.08
C PHE A 112 9.94 4.14 -4.77
N PHE A 113 10.03 5.32 -4.14
CA PHE A 113 9.44 6.55 -4.69
C PHE A 113 10.16 7.03 -5.95
N SER A 114 11.47 6.77 -6.05
CA SER A 114 12.23 7.01 -7.29
C SER A 114 11.72 6.14 -8.44
N ARG A 115 11.35 4.87 -8.17
CA ARG A 115 10.71 3.98 -9.16
C ARG A 115 9.30 4.44 -9.52
N TYR A 116 8.49 4.87 -8.54
CA TYR A 116 7.17 5.42 -8.81
C TYR A 116 7.24 6.66 -9.71
N ARG A 117 8.15 7.60 -9.41
CA ARG A 117 8.42 8.78 -10.24
C ARG A 117 8.76 8.39 -11.68
N SER A 118 9.77 7.53 -11.86
CA SER A 118 10.27 7.19 -13.20
C SER A 118 9.31 6.34 -14.02
N ARG A 119 8.51 5.47 -13.38
CA ARG A 119 7.64 4.51 -14.07
C ARG A 119 6.22 5.02 -14.28
N GLN A 120 5.67 5.79 -13.34
CA GLN A 120 4.29 6.26 -13.36
C GLN A 120 4.20 7.77 -13.64
N LEU A 121 4.74 8.61 -12.75
CA LEU A 121 4.54 10.06 -12.85
C LEU A 121 5.26 10.69 -14.05
N LYS A 122 6.47 10.20 -14.35
CA LYS A 122 7.37 10.71 -15.40
C LYS A 122 7.64 12.21 -15.31
N ASP A 123 7.60 12.74 -14.09
CA ASP A 123 7.83 14.15 -13.80
C ASP A 123 9.01 14.32 -12.82
N ASN A 124 10.09 14.93 -13.31
CA ASN A 124 11.30 15.18 -12.53
C ASN A 124 11.27 16.53 -11.81
N SER A 125 10.29 17.39 -12.07
CA SER A 125 10.15 18.69 -11.39
C SER A 125 9.65 18.56 -9.95
N LEU A 126 8.96 17.45 -9.65
CA LEU A 126 8.41 17.18 -8.32
C LEU A 126 9.52 16.94 -7.28
N THR A 127 9.33 17.52 -6.10
CA THR A 127 10.11 17.21 -4.91
C THR A 127 9.84 15.79 -4.42
N THR A 128 10.72 15.24 -3.58
CA THR A 128 10.52 13.92 -2.98
C THR A 128 9.22 13.84 -2.19
N GLU A 129 8.90 14.88 -1.43
CA GLU A 129 7.68 14.93 -0.61
C GLU A 129 6.42 14.96 -1.49
N GLU A 130 6.41 15.72 -2.59
CA GLU A 130 5.29 15.74 -3.53
C GLU A 130 5.06 14.36 -4.17
N VAL A 131 6.13 13.65 -4.52
CA VAL A 131 6.02 12.28 -5.04
C VAL A 131 5.45 11.31 -4.01
N ILE A 132 5.88 11.42 -2.74
CA ILE A 132 5.33 10.63 -1.64
C ILE A 132 3.82 10.90 -1.49
N ILE A 133 3.43 12.18 -1.44
CA ILE A 133 2.03 12.59 -1.27
C ILE A 133 1.18 12.12 -2.46
N GLN A 134 1.64 12.31 -3.69
CA GLN A 134 0.92 11.84 -4.89
C GLN A 134 0.75 10.32 -4.89
N PHE A 135 1.81 9.57 -4.55
CA PHE A 135 1.74 8.11 -4.47
C PHE A 135 0.61 7.66 -3.55
N PHE A 136 0.57 8.17 -2.32
CA PHE A 136 -0.44 7.75 -1.36
C PHE A 136 -1.82 8.32 -1.65
N LYS A 137 -1.96 9.51 -2.24
CA LYS A 137 -3.25 9.99 -2.72
C LYS A 137 -3.81 9.07 -3.81
N ASN A 138 -2.99 8.66 -4.77
CA ASN A 138 -3.47 7.85 -5.88
C ASN A 138 -3.67 6.37 -5.49
N ASN A 139 -3.03 5.91 -4.43
CA ASN A 139 -2.97 4.49 -4.05
C ASN A 139 -3.35 4.24 -2.56
N PHE A 140 -4.17 5.11 -1.98
CA PHE A 140 -4.53 5.04 -0.55
C PHE A 140 -5.22 3.73 -0.15
N ASP A 141 -5.96 3.12 -1.07
CA ASP A 141 -6.79 1.94 -0.83
C ASP A 141 -6.18 0.64 -1.36
N GLY A 142 -4.85 0.61 -1.53
CA GLY A 142 -4.12 -0.60 -1.85
C GLY A 142 -4.37 -1.71 -0.82
N ILE A 143 -4.41 -2.95 -1.29
CA ILE A 143 -4.46 -4.13 -0.41
C ILE A 143 -3.04 -4.65 -0.26
N ILE A 144 -2.69 -5.30 0.85
CA ILE A 144 -1.38 -5.95 1.03
C ILE A 144 -1.62 -7.42 1.35
N ALA A 145 -0.96 -8.32 0.62
CA ALA A 145 -0.85 -9.73 0.99
C ALA A 145 0.56 -10.05 1.47
N ARG A 146 0.64 -10.89 2.50
CA ARG A 146 1.89 -11.36 3.11
C ARG A 146 1.93 -12.89 3.09
N ARG A 147 2.82 -13.49 2.30
CA ARG A 147 3.01 -14.95 2.20
C ARG A 147 4.48 -15.27 2.42
N ASP A 148 4.78 -16.13 3.38
CA ASP A 148 6.16 -16.45 3.79
C ASP A 148 6.96 -15.17 4.09
N ASN A 149 8.04 -14.93 3.34
CA ASN A 149 8.83 -13.71 3.41
C ASN A 149 8.48 -12.69 2.32
N ILE A 150 7.49 -12.96 1.47
CA ILE A 150 7.07 -12.10 0.36
C ILE A 150 5.91 -11.21 0.80
N ALA A 151 5.97 -9.94 0.40
CA ALA A 151 4.86 -9.01 0.53
C ALA A 151 4.57 -8.32 -0.81
N GLU A 152 3.32 -8.32 -1.22
CA GLU A 152 2.88 -7.71 -2.47
C GLU A 152 1.62 -6.89 -2.22
N SER A 153 1.50 -5.78 -2.94
CA SER A 153 0.34 -4.90 -2.87
C SER A 153 -0.06 -4.52 -4.27
N ALA A 154 -1.30 -4.81 -4.67
CA ALA A 154 -1.91 -4.10 -5.78
C ALA A 154 -2.51 -2.79 -5.31
N LEU A 155 -2.29 -1.82 -6.18
CA LEU A 155 -2.58 -0.42 -6.06
C LEU A 155 -3.38 -0.02 -7.30
N ARG A 156 -4.00 1.16 -7.29
CA ARG A 156 -4.76 1.63 -8.45
C ARG A 156 -3.89 1.82 -9.68
N GLU A 157 -2.64 2.26 -9.48
CA GLU A 157 -1.71 2.59 -10.56
C GLU A 157 -0.72 1.46 -10.87
N GLY A 158 -0.76 0.35 -10.14
CA GLY A 158 0.19 -0.74 -10.34
C GLY A 158 0.37 -1.62 -9.10
N TYR A 159 1.61 -2.02 -8.85
CA TYR A 159 1.96 -2.96 -7.78
C TYR A 159 3.16 -2.47 -6.99
N ALA A 160 3.13 -2.71 -5.68
CA ALA A 160 4.31 -2.66 -4.83
C ALA A 160 4.76 -4.08 -4.49
N LEU A 161 6.06 -4.34 -4.66
CA LEU A 161 6.68 -5.64 -4.39
C LEU A 161 7.72 -5.48 -3.30
N GLY A 162 7.74 -6.43 -2.38
CA GLY A 162 8.48 -6.30 -1.14
C GLY A 162 8.61 -7.60 -0.37
N GLU A 163 8.92 -7.44 0.92
CA GLU A 163 9.16 -8.56 1.82
C GLU A 163 8.60 -8.31 3.22
N VAL A 164 8.29 -9.39 3.91
CA VAL A 164 7.93 -9.37 5.33
C VAL A 164 9.22 -9.31 6.14
N LEU A 165 9.52 -8.15 6.73
CA LEU A 165 10.72 -7.97 7.56
C LEU A 165 10.60 -8.68 8.91
N SER A 166 9.42 -8.64 9.52
CA SER A 166 9.13 -9.33 10.77
C SER A 166 7.64 -9.61 10.92
N ARG A 167 7.29 -10.87 11.17
CA ARG A 167 5.92 -11.26 11.52
C ARG A 167 5.58 -10.90 12.96
N GLU A 168 6.54 -11.05 13.87
CA GLU A 168 6.40 -10.68 15.29
C GLU A 168 6.05 -9.19 15.43
N TYR A 169 6.79 -8.33 14.72
CA TYR A 169 6.59 -6.88 14.79
C TYR A 169 5.64 -6.33 13.71
N ASN A 170 4.92 -7.20 12.99
CA ASN A 170 4.02 -6.84 11.90
C ASN A 170 4.61 -5.79 10.95
N LEU A 171 5.84 -6.02 10.51
CA LEU A 171 6.62 -5.10 9.71
C LEU A 171 6.83 -5.67 8.30
N THR A 172 6.64 -4.82 7.31
CA THR A 172 6.79 -5.18 5.89
C THR A 172 7.45 -4.03 5.14
N MET A 173 8.36 -4.34 4.22
CA MET A 173 8.99 -3.34 3.36
C MET A 173 8.56 -3.53 1.92
N MET A 174 8.00 -2.49 1.31
CA MET A 174 7.71 -2.43 -0.12
C MET A 174 8.93 -1.85 -0.84
N LYS A 175 9.71 -2.69 -1.52
CA LYS A 175 10.99 -2.31 -2.13
C LYS A 175 10.81 -1.59 -3.46
N THR A 176 9.89 -2.05 -4.32
CA THR A 176 9.75 -1.47 -5.66
C THR A 176 8.30 -1.27 -6.07
N PHE A 177 8.04 -0.19 -6.79
CA PHE A 177 6.80 0.03 -7.53
C PHE A 177 6.94 -0.43 -8.98
N ILE A 178 5.97 -1.14 -9.53
CA ILE A 178 5.89 -1.48 -10.96
C ILE A 178 4.49 -1.15 -11.50
N THR A 179 4.40 -0.76 -12.77
CA THR A 179 3.10 -0.62 -13.46
C THR A 179 2.56 -1.99 -13.86
N SER A 180 1.25 -2.10 -14.12
CA SER A 180 0.62 -3.35 -14.59
C SER A 180 1.31 -3.99 -15.80
N LYS A 181 1.82 -3.18 -16.74
CA LYS A 181 2.55 -3.63 -17.94
C LYS A 181 3.89 -4.32 -17.67
N MET A 182 4.43 -4.17 -16.46
CA MET A 182 5.73 -4.73 -16.08
C MET A 182 5.59 -6.01 -15.26
N LEU A 183 4.35 -6.45 -15.03
CA LEU A 183 4.07 -7.64 -14.24
C LEU A 183 4.45 -8.88 -15.06
N ARG A 184 5.26 -9.76 -14.47
CA ARG A 184 5.71 -10.99 -15.11
C ARG A 184 4.74 -12.14 -14.85
N GLU A 185 4.75 -13.14 -15.74
CA GLU A 185 3.88 -14.32 -15.64
C GLU A 185 4.10 -15.12 -14.33
N ASP A 186 5.31 -15.09 -13.76
CA ASP A 186 5.64 -15.76 -12.48
C ASP A 186 5.15 -14.98 -11.24
N GLN A 187 4.77 -13.71 -11.40
CA GLN A 187 4.24 -12.85 -10.33
C GLN A 187 2.74 -13.07 -10.12
N SER A 188 2.41 -14.33 -9.84
CA SER A 188 1.05 -14.84 -9.65
C SER A 188 0.16 -13.93 -8.80
N LEU A 189 0.63 -13.31 -7.70
CA LEU A 189 -0.21 -12.41 -6.90
C LEU A 189 -0.66 -11.17 -7.67
N GLY A 190 0.25 -10.51 -8.38
CA GLY A 190 -0.13 -9.35 -9.18
C GLY A 190 -1.17 -9.71 -10.23
N ILE A 191 -1.05 -10.90 -10.85
CA ILE A 191 -1.94 -11.37 -11.92
C ILE A 191 -3.32 -11.64 -11.35
N ILE A 192 -3.35 -12.30 -10.19
CA ILE A 192 -4.59 -12.62 -9.48
C ILE A 192 -5.37 -11.34 -9.17
N TRP A 193 -4.67 -10.27 -8.78
CA TRP A 193 -5.33 -9.02 -8.42
C TRP A 193 -5.73 -8.21 -9.66
N GLN A 194 -5.07 -8.36 -10.82
CA GLN A 194 -5.56 -7.79 -12.09
C GLN A 194 -6.93 -8.34 -12.47
N ASN A 195 -7.20 -9.60 -12.09
CA ASN A 195 -8.41 -10.31 -12.49
C ASN A 195 -9.53 -10.21 -11.44
N MET A 196 -9.32 -9.53 -10.31
CA MET A 196 -10.36 -9.29 -9.31
C MET A 196 -11.18 -8.06 -9.67
N ASP A 197 -12.50 -8.17 -9.56
CA ASP A 197 -13.36 -7.00 -9.68
C ASP A 197 -13.37 -6.15 -8.38
N GLN A 198 -13.96 -4.96 -8.45
CA GLN A 198 -13.99 -4.02 -7.34
C GLN A 198 -14.80 -4.54 -6.14
N ASP A 199 -15.81 -5.37 -6.37
CA ASP A 199 -16.64 -5.95 -5.31
C ASP A 199 -15.89 -7.05 -4.57
N GLU A 200 -15.09 -7.85 -5.27
CA GLU A 200 -14.17 -8.82 -4.68
C GLU A 200 -13.08 -8.14 -3.85
N ILE A 201 -12.47 -7.07 -4.37
CA ILE A 201 -11.49 -6.24 -3.64
C ILE A 201 -12.12 -5.67 -2.36
N ASN A 202 -13.35 -5.15 -2.45
CA ASN A 202 -14.08 -4.60 -1.30
C ASN A 202 -14.46 -5.67 -0.28
N PHE A 203 -14.86 -6.86 -0.73
CA PHE A 203 -15.15 -8.01 0.13
C PHE A 203 -13.89 -8.44 0.89
N LEU A 204 -12.74 -8.55 0.21
CA LEU A 204 -11.48 -8.95 0.82
C LEU A 204 -11.00 -7.94 1.87
N LYS A 205 -11.12 -6.63 1.59
CA LYS A 205 -10.84 -5.56 2.57
C LYS A 205 -11.65 -5.72 3.87
N ARG A 206 -12.91 -6.15 3.78
CA ARG A 206 -13.79 -6.38 4.94
C ARG A 206 -13.54 -7.71 5.65
N SER A 207 -12.95 -8.69 4.95
CA SER A 207 -12.84 -10.08 5.40
C SER A 207 -11.56 -10.40 6.19
N GLY A 208 -10.60 -9.47 6.21
CA GLY A 208 -9.32 -9.62 6.91
C GLY A 208 -8.31 -10.53 6.18
N ASN A 209 -7.06 -10.53 6.68
CA ASN A 209 -5.90 -11.10 5.98
C ASN A 209 -5.98 -12.63 5.77
N LYS A 210 -6.69 -13.38 6.64
CA LYS A 210 -6.79 -14.85 6.54
C LYS A 210 -7.55 -15.28 5.28
N LYS A 211 -8.74 -14.72 5.03
CA LYS A 211 -9.53 -15.00 3.82
C LYS A 211 -8.87 -14.47 2.55
N LEU A 212 -8.15 -13.36 2.66
CA LEU A 212 -7.32 -12.84 1.56
C LEU A 212 -6.25 -13.85 1.17
N ILE A 213 -5.52 -14.42 2.13
CA ILE A 213 -4.48 -15.43 1.88
C ILE A 213 -5.08 -16.72 1.30
N GLU A 214 -6.21 -17.21 1.83
CA GLU A 214 -6.90 -18.39 1.30
C GLU A 214 -7.29 -18.20 -0.18
N LYS A 215 -7.94 -17.08 -0.52
CA LYS A 215 -8.35 -16.80 -1.90
C LYS A 215 -7.16 -16.54 -2.83
N VAL A 216 -6.12 -15.91 -2.31
CA VAL A 216 -4.84 -15.76 -3.01
C VAL A 216 -4.23 -17.13 -3.31
N ASN A 217 -4.17 -18.04 -2.33
CA ASN A 217 -3.64 -19.39 -2.51
C ASN A 217 -4.42 -20.19 -3.55
N ASP A 218 -5.75 -20.15 -3.51
CA ASP A 218 -6.60 -20.81 -4.50
C ASP A 218 -6.33 -20.31 -5.92
N ASN A 219 -6.22 -18.99 -6.07
CA ASN A 219 -5.97 -18.37 -7.36
C ASN A 219 -4.53 -18.59 -7.85
N ILE A 220 -3.53 -18.72 -6.96
CA ILE A 220 -2.15 -19.12 -7.34
C ILE A 220 -2.15 -20.53 -7.88
N GLN A 221 -2.85 -21.46 -7.21
CA GLN A 221 -2.93 -22.84 -7.67
C GLN A 221 -3.57 -22.90 -9.05
N ARG A 222 -4.66 -22.16 -9.29
CA ARG A 222 -5.27 -22.03 -10.62
C ARG A 222 -4.32 -21.46 -11.66
N ALA A 223 -3.60 -20.38 -11.35
CA ALA A 223 -2.64 -19.77 -12.27
C ALA A 223 -1.47 -20.70 -12.60
N ARG A 224 -0.96 -21.45 -11.61
CA ARG A 224 0.09 -22.47 -11.81
C ARG A 224 -0.40 -23.59 -12.73
N ILE A 225 -1.59 -24.12 -12.49
CA ILE A 225 -2.20 -25.15 -13.35
C ILE A 225 -2.36 -24.63 -14.78
N GLN A 226 -2.80 -23.37 -14.98
CA GLN A 226 -2.93 -22.77 -16.31
C GLN A 226 -1.57 -22.62 -17.02
N LEU A 227 -0.52 -22.22 -16.29
CA LEU A 227 0.84 -22.13 -16.83
C LEU A 227 1.40 -23.51 -17.20
N GLU A 228 1.16 -24.52 -16.38
CA GLU A 228 1.54 -25.91 -16.64
C GLU A 228 0.80 -26.45 -17.88
N ILE A 229 -0.52 -26.22 -18.01
CA ILE A 229 -1.30 -26.58 -19.20
C ILE A 229 -0.73 -25.90 -20.45
N LYS A 230 -0.42 -24.60 -20.37
CA LYS A 230 0.16 -23.83 -21.49
C LYS A 230 1.53 -24.35 -21.89
N ALA A 231 2.35 -24.80 -20.93
CA ALA A 231 3.65 -25.42 -21.16
C ALA A 231 3.54 -26.86 -21.72
N MET A 232 2.46 -27.57 -21.41
CA MET A 232 2.15 -28.92 -21.90
C MET A 232 1.45 -28.93 -23.26
N THR A 233 1.17 -27.77 -23.86
CA THR A 233 0.59 -27.67 -25.21
C THR A 233 1.72 -27.37 -26.21
N PRO A 234 2.33 -28.36 -26.89
CA PRO A 234 3.31 -28.07 -27.93
C PRO A 234 2.59 -27.47 -29.14
N THR A 235 3.18 -26.43 -29.74
CA THR A 235 3.08 -26.03 -31.15
C THR A 235 2.11 -26.85 -32.02
N LEU A 236 0.81 -26.50 -32.01
CA LEU A 236 -0.19 -26.93 -33.00
C LEU A 236 -0.52 -25.80 -33.98
N GLN A 237 0.47 -25.01 -34.39
CA GLN A 237 0.30 -23.96 -35.41
C GLN A 237 1.43 -23.85 -36.44
N GLN A 238 2.21 -24.91 -36.70
CA GLN A 238 3.19 -24.90 -37.81
C GLN A 238 3.24 -26.13 -38.72
N GLU A 239 2.32 -27.09 -38.59
CA GLU A 239 2.18 -28.17 -39.59
C GLU A 239 0.76 -28.16 -40.15
N ASP A 240 0.49 -27.31 -41.14
CA ASP A 240 -0.55 -27.56 -42.17
C ASP A 240 -0.60 -26.50 -43.30
N ILE A 241 0.57 -26.01 -43.75
CA ILE A 241 0.66 -25.33 -45.07
C ILE A 241 1.85 -25.86 -45.83
N LYS A 242 1.81 -27.14 -46.17
CA LYS A 242 2.40 -27.65 -47.41
C LYS A 242 1.51 -28.74 -47.96
N LYS A 243 0.66 -28.37 -48.93
CA LYS A 243 0.25 -29.31 -49.98
C LYS A 243 0.52 -28.67 -51.35
N PRO A 244 0.96 -29.50 -52.31
CA PRO A 244 1.52 -29.08 -53.59
C PRO A 244 0.50 -28.42 -54.51
#